data_AF-A0A367M0T2-F1
#
_entry.id   AF-A0A367M0T2-F1
#
_cell.length_a   1.000
_cell.length_b   1.000
_cell.length_c   1.000
_cell.angle_alpha   90.00
_cell.angle_beta   90.00
_cell.angle_gamma   90.00
#
_symmetry.space_group_name_H-M   'P 1'
#
loop_
_entity.id
_entity.type
_entity.pdbx_description
1 polymer ?
#
loop_
_entity_poly.entity_id
_entity_poly.type
_entity_poly.pdbx_seq_one_letter_code
_entity_poly.pdbx_strand_id
1 'polypeptide(L)'
;MTTTKRRGIFPLHALAAATALGCATQASAVSFNIGEIEGQFDSSLSVGASWSMRSADKDYIGTRNGGHASSQTSDDGRLNFKKGETFSKIFKGIHDLELKYGDTGAFFRGKYWYDFELKDEHRLLYDIDDHNRKEGAKSSGAQLLDAFLYHNYSIGDLPGSVRVGKQVVSWGESTFIQNSINSINPMDVAAFRRPGAEIKEGLIPVNMLYLSQGISDALTVEGLSHIHI
;
A
#
# COMPACT_ATOMS: atom_id res chain seq x y z
N MET A 1 -4.49 45.13 -27.91
CA MET A 1 -5.08 44.04 -27.10
C MET A 1 -4.01 43.48 -26.19
N THR A 2 -4.10 43.77 -24.90
CA THR A 2 -3.06 43.47 -23.90
C THR A 2 -3.53 42.27 -23.07
N THR A 3 -2.91 41.11 -23.25
CA THR A 3 -3.31 39.88 -22.55
C THR A 3 -2.63 39.81 -21.18
N THR A 4 -3.36 40.14 -20.11
CA THR A 4 -2.87 40.05 -18.74
C THR A 4 -2.83 38.59 -18.28
N LYS A 5 -1.65 37.96 -18.31
CA LYS A 5 -1.41 36.67 -17.63
C LYS A 5 -1.38 36.89 -16.11
N ARG A 6 -2.47 36.53 -15.40
CA ARG A 6 -2.44 36.41 -13.94
C ARG A 6 -1.61 35.19 -13.54
N ARG A 7 -0.40 35.41 -13.03
CA ARG A 7 0.35 34.41 -12.25
C ARG A 7 -0.23 34.40 -10.84
N GLY A 8 -1.08 33.43 -10.52
CA GLY A 8 -1.51 33.16 -9.15
C GLY A 8 -0.32 32.66 -8.34
N ILE A 9 0.34 33.54 -7.61
CA ILE A 9 1.37 33.19 -6.62
C ILE A 9 0.60 32.80 -5.36
N PHE A 10 0.32 31.52 -5.17
CA PHE A 10 -0.09 31.02 -3.87
C PHE A 10 1.17 30.93 -2.98
N PRO A 11 1.25 31.67 -1.86
CA PRO A 11 2.43 31.65 -1.01
C PRO A 11 2.59 30.26 -0.37
N LEU A 12 3.81 29.72 -0.42
CA LEU A 12 4.21 28.38 0.03
C LEU A 12 3.68 28.00 1.43
N HIS A 13 3.48 28.98 2.31
CA HIS A 13 2.99 28.79 3.68
C HIS A 13 1.53 28.33 3.76
N ALA A 14 0.67 28.71 2.80
CA ALA A 14 -0.72 28.25 2.78
C ALA A 14 -0.84 26.77 2.37
N LEU A 15 0.12 26.28 1.58
CA LEU A 15 0.16 24.87 1.16
C LEU A 15 0.62 23.95 2.30
N ALA A 16 1.57 24.41 3.13
CA ALA A 16 2.04 23.67 4.32
C ALA A 16 0.98 23.57 5.44
N ALA A 17 0.14 24.61 5.61
CA ALA A 17 -0.97 24.57 6.54
C ALA A 17 -2.13 23.68 6.04
N ALA A 18 -2.38 23.64 4.72
CA ALA A 18 -3.37 22.75 4.13
C ALA A 18 -2.99 21.26 4.23
N THR A 19 -1.69 20.93 4.20
CA THR A 19 -1.22 19.55 4.45
C THR A 19 -1.39 19.09 5.90
N ALA A 20 -1.42 20.01 6.87
CA ALA A 20 -1.57 19.68 8.29
C ALA A 20 -3.03 19.45 8.72
N LEU A 21 -4.01 19.97 7.96
CA LEU A 21 -5.45 19.90 8.28
C LEU A 21 -6.24 18.87 7.46
N GLY A 22 -5.61 18.22 6.47
CA GLY A 22 -6.31 17.42 5.45
C GLY A 22 -6.35 15.90 5.64
N CYS A 23 -5.74 15.33 6.69
CA CYS A 23 -5.66 13.86 6.82
C CYS A 23 -6.04 13.38 8.22
N ALA A 24 -7.18 13.81 8.75
CA ALA A 24 -7.88 12.96 9.71
C ALA A 24 -8.58 11.87 8.89
N THR A 25 -7.87 10.79 8.58
CA THR A 25 -8.54 9.59 8.04
C THR A 25 -9.57 9.18 9.08
N GLN A 26 -10.85 9.26 8.73
CA GLN A 26 -11.92 8.70 9.56
C GLN A 26 -11.78 7.18 9.44
N ALA A 27 -10.90 6.60 10.26
CA ALA A 27 -10.90 5.17 10.49
C ALA A 27 -12.27 4.84 11.11
N SER A 28 -13.15 4.27 10.28
CA SER A 28 -14.47 3.83 10.72
C SER A 28 -14.34 2.36 11.05
N ALA A 29 -14.44 2.05 12.34
CA ALA A 29 -14.51 0.70 12.87
C ALA A 29 -15.97 0.41 13.22
N VAL A 30 -16.53 -0.67 12.68
CA VAL A 30 -17.87 -1.14 13.04
C VAL A 30 -17.73 -2.54 13.62
N SER A 31 -18.10 -2.67 14.89
CA SER A 31 -18.25 -3.96 15.55
C SER A 31 -19.72 -4.38 15.51
N PHE A 32 -19.98 -5.65 15.20
CA PHE A 32 -21.32 -6.20 15.13
C PHE A 32 -21.34 -7.63 15.66
N ASN A 33 -22.48 -8.08 16.17
CA ASN A 33 -22.66 -9.45 16.65
C ASN A 33 -23.83 -10.10 15.91
N ILE A 34 -23.62 -11.31 15.40
CA ILE A 34 -24.65 -12.13 14.75
C ILE A 34 -24.73 -13.46 15.51
N GLY A 35 -25.62 -13.52 16.50
CA GLY A 35 -25.67 -14.65 17.43
C GLY A 35 -24.38 -14.70 18.25
N GLU A 36 -23.65 -15.81 18.11
CA GLU A 36 -22.34 -16.06 18.75
C GLU A 36 -21.15 -15.58 17.91
N ILE A 37 -21.39 -15.07 16.70
CA ILE A 37 -20.32 -14.54 15.84
C ILE A 37 -20.09 -13.07 16.18
N GLU A 38 -18.87 -12.76 16.58
CA GLU A 38 -18.39 -11.38 16.78
C GLU A 38 -17.68 -10.92 15.51
N GLY A 39 -18.12 -9.81 14.92
CA GLY A 39 -17.57 -9.24 13.71
C GLY A 39 -16.95 -7.86 13.97
N GLN A 40 -15.81 -7.60 13.35
CA GLN A 40 -15.18 -6.29 13.32
C GLN A 40 -14.82 -5.93 11.88
N PHE A 41 -15.29 -4.76 11.43
CA PHE A 41 -14.99 -4.23 10.12
C PHE A 41 -14.32 -2.86 10.24
N ASP A 42 -13.07 -2.77 9.83
CA ASP A 42 -12.27 -1.54 9.85
C ASP A 42 -12.05 -1.05 8.42
N SER A 43 -12.28 0.25 8.21
CA SER A 43 -12.07 0.90 6.91
C SER A 43 -11.12 2.08 7.02
N SER A 44 -10.09 2.10 6.17
CA SER A 44 -9.20 3.24 5.95
C SER A 44 -9.34 3.72 4.51
N LEU A 45 -9.72 4.99 4.35
CA LEU A 45 -9.80 5.66 3.05
C LEU A 45 -8.78 6.80 3.02
N SER A 46 -8.06 6.94 1.91
CA SER A 46 -7.11 8.02 1.72
C SER A 46 -7.20 8.63 0.32
N VAL A 47 -6.99 9.93 0.26
CA VAL A 47 -6.79 10.70 -0.96
C VAL A 47 -5.44 11.39 -0.87
N GLY A 48 -4.70 11.41 -1.96
CA GLY A 48 -3.37 12.03 -2.00
C GLY A 48 -3.03 12.52 -3.39
N ALA A 49 -2.15 13.52 -3.45
CA ALA A 49 -1.62 14.01 -4.71
C ALA A 49 -0.13 14.30 -4.57
N SER A 50 0.60 14.28 -5.69
CA SER A 50 2.02 14.63 -5.74
C SER A 50 2.35 15.47 -6.95
N TRP A 51 3.28 16.41 -6.76
CA TRP A 51 3.64 17.42 -7.76
C TRP A 51 5.12 17.40 -8.09
N SER A 52 5.43 17.64 -9.35
CA SER A 52 6.81 17.83 -9.79
C SER A 52 7.31 19.21 -9.36
N MET A 53 8.32 19.27 -8.48
CA MET A 53 8.85 20.54 -7.95
C MET A 53 9.95 21.16 -8.81
N ARG A 54 10.51 20.39 -9.76
CA ARG A 54 11.64 20.80 -10.61
C ARG A 54 11.37 20.42 -12.06
N SER A 55 11.84 21.26 -12.97
CA SER A 55 11.81 20.95 -14.41
C SER A 55 12.73 19.77 -14.72
N ALA A 56 12.45 19.05 -15.81
CA ALA A 56 13.37 18.06 -16.36
C ALA A 56 14.75 18.68 -16.59
N ASP A 57 15.78 17.98 -16.13
CA ASP A 57 17.17 18.41 -16.26
C ASP A 57 17.79 17.62 -17.42
N LYS A 58 18.34 18.34 -18.40
CA LYS A 58 18.82 17.78 -19.67
C LYS A 58 19.96 16.80 -19.46
N ASP A 59 20.73 16.93 -18.39
CA ASP A 59 21.82 16.00 -18.08
C ASP A 59 21.32 14.58 -17.75
N TYR A 60 20.04 14.46 -17.39
CA TYR A 60 19.37 13.17 -17.10
C TYR A 60 18.35 12.75 -18.15
N ILE A 61 18.20 13.52 -19.24
CA ILE A 61 17.34 13.18 -20.37
C ILE A 61 18.20 12.63 -21.49
N GLY A 62 17.77 11.51 -22.10
CA GLY A 62 18.50 10.88 -23.19
C GLY A 62 18.69 11.82 -24.38
N THR A 63 19.83 11.68 -25.06
CA THR A 63 20.15 12.48 -26.27
C THR A 63 19.06 12.44 -27.34
N ARG A 64 18.39 11.31 -27.53
CA ARG A 64 17.27 11.17 -28.48
C ARG A 64 16.00 11.95 -28.08
N ASN A 65 15.86 12.27 -26.80
CA ASN A 65 14.76 13.09 -26.25
C ASN A 65 15.19 14.55 -26.00
N GLY A 66 16.32 14.98 -26.56
CA GLY A 66 16.79 16.38 -26.52
C GLY A 66 17.60 16.75 -25.27
N GLY A 67 18.11 15.77 -24.53
CA GLY A 67 19.05 15.97 -23.41
C GLY A 67 20.50 15.58 -23.73
N HIS A 68 21.25 15.26 -22.68
CA HIS A 68 22.69 14.95 -22.70
C HIS A 68 23.02 13.56 -22.13
N ALA A 69 22.04 12.86 -21.57
CA ALA A 69 22.23 11.53 -21.00
C ALA A 69 22.41 10.47 -22.10
N SER A 70 23.17 9.42 -21.78
CA SER A 70 23.38 8.28 -22.66
C SER A 70 22.20 7.30 -22.71
N SER A 71 21.26 7.38 -21.76
CA SER A 71 20.08 6.51 -21.64
C SER A 71 18.79 7.33 -21.65
N GLN A 72 17.68 6.70 -22.07
CA GLN A 72 16.33 7.25 -22.06
C GLN A 72 15.40 6.55 -21.05
N THR A 73 15.92 5.55 -20.30
CA THR A 73 15.10 4.65 -19.47
C THR A 73 14.35 5.33 -18.33
N SER A 74 14.70 6.56 -17.99
CA SER A 74 14.10 7.36 -16.93
C SER A 74 13.37 8.61 -17.44
N ASP A 75 13.30 8.80 -18.75
CA ASP A 75 12.87 10.07 -19.34
C ASP A 75 11.37 10.29 -19.16
N ASP A 76 10.56 9.25 -19.29
CA ASP A 76 9.09 9.35 -19.25
C ASP A 76 8.58 10.07 -18.01
N GLY A 77 9.10 9.73 -16.83
CA GLY A 77 8.69 10.35 -15.57
C GLY A 77 9.08 11.83 -15.43
N ARG A 78 10.02 12.32 -16.24
CA ARG A 78 10.45 13.73 -16.26
C ARG A 78 9.85 14.50 -17.43
N LEU A 79 9.58 13.84 -18.55
CA LEU A 79 9.05 14.46 -19.76
C LEU A 79 7.52 14.50 -19.77
N ASN A 80 6.84 13.58 -19.10
CA ASN A 80 5.37 13.59 -19.00
C ASN A 80 4.81 14.60 -17.99
N PHE A 81 5.65 15.13 -17.08
CA PHE A 81 5.20 16.01 -15.99
C PHE A 81 6.12 17.23 -15.83
N LYS A 82 5.61 18.41 -16.15
CA LYS A 82 6.35 19.67 -15.98
C LYS A 82 6.39 20.11 -14.53
N LYS A 83 7.29 21.04 -14.23
CA LYS A 83 7.33 21.72 -12.93
C LYS A 83 5.96 22.34 -12.60
N GLY A 84 5.43 21.97 -11.44
CA GLY A 84 4.13 22.43 -10.93
C GLY A 84 2.95 21.55 -11.35
N GLU A 85 3.15 20.58 -12.25
CA GLU A 85 2.11 19.62 -12.62
C GLU A 85 2.07 18.45 -11.61
N THR A 86 0.87 17.93 -11.39
CA THR A 86 0.66 16.70 -10.65
C THR A 86 1.21 15.52 -11.45
N PHE A 87 1.81 14.54 -10.78
CA PHE A 87 2.16 13.26 -11.37
C PHE A 87 1.44 12.08 -10.72
N SER A 88 0.62 12.36 -9.70
CA SER A 88 -0.26 11.39 -9.08
C SER A 88 -1.41 12.15 -8.40
N LYS A 89 -2.62 11.64 -8.57
CA LYS A 89 -3.85 12.05 -7.86
C LYS A 89 -4.56 10.75 -7.49
N ILE A 90 -4.23 10.19 -6.33
CA ILE A 90 -4.64 8.85 -5.96
C ILE A 90 -5.74 8.85 -4.91
N PHE A 91 -6.73 7.98 -5.10
CA PHE A 91 -7.65 7.53 -4.07
C PHE A 91 -7.33 6.07 -3.72
N LYS A 92 -7.35 5.73 -2.43
CA LYS A 92 -7.13 4.36 -1.95
C LYS A 92 -8.14 4.01 -0.86
N GLY A 93 -8.53 2.75 -0.82
CA GLY A 93 -9.30 2.17 0.27
C GLY A 93 -8.71 0.83 0.71
N ILE A 94 -8.70 0.61 2.01
CA ILE A 94 -8.31 -0.64 2.66
C ILE A 94 -9.41 -1.01 3.65
N HIS A 95 -9.85 -2.26 3.58
CA HIS A 95 -10.90 -2.79 4.43
C HIS A 95 -10.44 -4.09 5.07
N ASP A 96 -10.56 -4.15 6.39
CA ASP A 96 -10.24 -5.31 7.21
C ASP A 96 -11.56 -5.84 7.79
N LEU A 97 -11.82 -7.14 7.63
CA LEU A 97 -12.96 -7.83 8.22
C LEU A 97 -12.43 -9.00 9.05
N GLU A 98 -12.76 -8.98 10.34
CA GLU A 98 -12.53 -10.09 11.26
C GLU A 98 -13.88 -10.66 11.70
N LEU A 99 -14.01 -11.98 11.68
CA LEU A 99 -15.16 -12.72 12.19
C LEU A 99 -14.66 -13.75 13.20
N LYS A 100 -15.18 -13.73 14.43
CA LYS A 100 -14.80 -14.63 15.53
C LYS A 100 -15.98 -15.46 15.99
N TYR A 101 -15.71 -16.71 16.30
CA TYR A 101 -16.63 -17.65 16.93
C TYR A 101 -15.84 -18.43 17.99
N GLY A 102 -15.97 -18.02 19.26
CA GLY A 102 -15.13 -18.54 20.35
C GLY A 102 -13.64 -18.37 20.03
N ASP A 103 -12.90 -19.46 20.05
CA ASP A 103 -11.45 -19.47 19.78
C ASP A 103 -11.07 -19.52 18.29
N THR A 104 -12.07 -19.58 17.40
CA THR A 104 -11.86 -19.67 15.95
C THR A 104 -12.22 -18.36 15.27
N GLY A 105 -11.50 -17.97 14.23
CA GLY A 105 -11.88 -16.81 13.43
C GLY A 105 -11.39 -16.84 12.00
N ALA A 106 -11.93 -15.90 11.23
CA ALA A 106 -11.57 -15.64 9.85
C ALA A 106 -11.20 -14.17 9.69
N PHE A 107 -10.13 -13.90 8.95
CA PHE A 107 -9.67 -12.55 8.67
C PHE A 107 -9.54 -12.33 7.17
N PHE A 108 -10.07 -11.21 6.70
CA PHE A 108 -9.99 -10.78 5.31
C PHE A 108 -9.52 -9.33 5.24
N ARG A 109 -8.59 -9.04 4.33
CA ARG A 109 -8.14 -7.68 4.03
C ARG A 109 -8.13 -7.43 2.53
N GLY A 110 -8.87 -6.42 2.09
CA GLY A 110 -8.88 -5.97 0.70
C GLY A 110 -8.30 -4.56 0.56
N LYS A 111 -7.54 -4.31 -0.51
CA LYS A 111 -7.13 -2.96 -0.92
C LYS A 111 -7.60 -2.66 -2.34
N TYR A 112 -7.91 -1.41 -2.62
CA TYR A 112 -8.08 -0.90 -3.97
C TYR A 112 -7.51 0.51 -4.09
N TRP A 113 -7.16 0.90 -5.31
CA TRP A 113 -6.64 2.23 -5.60
C TRP A 113 -6.99 2.68 -7.01
N TYR A 114 -7.02 3.99 -7.19
CA TYR A 114 -7.25 4.63 -8.47
C TYR A 114 -6.48 5.95 -8.55
N ASP A 115 -5.57 6.07 -9.53
CA ASP A 115 -4.84 7.31 -9.79
C ASP A 115 -5.43 8.05 -11.00
N PHE A 116 -6.18 9.11 -10.73
CA PHE A 116 -6.86 9.93 -11.74
C PHE A 116 -5.86 10.60 -12.70
N GLU A 117 -4.68 11.00 -12.20
CA GLU A 117 -3.65 11.61 -13.03
C GLU A 117 -3.17 10.61 -14.09
N LEU A 118 -2.95 9.36 -13.69
CA LEU A 118 -2.35 8.35 -14.57
C LEU A 118 -3.37 7.59 -15.42
N LYS A 119 -4.67 7.61 -15.07
CA LYS A 119 -5.74 6.89 -15.80
C LYS A 119 -6.57 7.77 -16.73
N ASP A 120 -6.86 9.00 -16.33
CA ASP A 120 -7.90 9.82 -17.01
C ASP A 120 -7.33 11.01 -17.79
N GLU A 121 -6.09 11.41 -17.50
CA GLU A 121 -5.50 12.62 -18.05
C GLU A 121 -4.41 12.33 -19.08
N HIS A 122 -4.36 13.17 -20.12
CA HIS A 122 -3.40 13.04 -21.21
C HIS A 122 -1.99 13.51 -20.84
N ARG A 123 -0.98 12.85 -21.41
CA ARG A 123 0.44 13.13 -21.16
C ARG A 123 1.13 13.75 -22.38
N LEU A 124 2.21 14.46 -22.11
CA LEU A 124 2.95 15.20 -23.14
C LEU A 124 3.66 14.30 -24.15
N LEU A 125 4.20 13.17 -23.71
CA LEU A 125 4.92 12.24 -24.58
C LEU A 125 3.96 11.20 -25.16
N TYR A 126 3.29 10.46 -24.27
CA TYR A 126 2.23 9.50 -24.58
C TYR A 126 1.49 9.13 -23.30
N ASP A 127 0.21 8.78 -23.44
CA ASP A 127 -0.63 8.39 -22.30
C ASP A 127 -0.12 7.09 -21.67
N ILE A 128 -0.20 7.02 -20.34
CA ILE A 128 0.34 5.89 -19.60
C ILE A 128 -0.61 4.71 -19.73
N ASP A 129 -0.17 3.72 -20.49
CA ASP A 129 -0.86 2.46 -20.63
C ASP A 129 -0.27 1.42 -19.66
N ASP A 130 -1.11 0.86 -18.79
CA ASP A 130 -0.76 -0.16 -17.80
C ASP A 130 -1.27 -1.57 -18.12
N HIS A 131 -1.71 -1.81 -19.36
CA HIS A 131 -2.03 -3.17 -19.82
C HIS A 131 -0.81 -4.09 -19.65
N ASN A 132 -1.06 -5.34 -19.26
CA ASN A 132 -0.02 -6.35 -18.97
C ASN A 132 0.96 -6.04 -17.82
N ARG A 133 0.82 -4.93 -17.09
CA ARG A 133 1.59 -4.73 -15.85
C ARG A 133 1.09 -5.68 -14.77
N LYS A 134 2.00 -6.09 -13.88
CA LYS A 134 1.62 -6.76 -12.63
C LYS A 134 0.66 -5.87 -11.85
N GLU A 135 -0.33 -6.46 -11.19
CA GLU A 135 -1.42 -5.71 -10.55
C GLU A 135 -0.90 -4.59 -9.64
N GLY A 136 0.10 -4.86 -8.78
CA GLY A 136 0.69 -3.85 -7.89
C GLY A 136 1.33 -2.66 -8.62
N ALA A 137 1.73 -2.81 -9.89
CA ALA A 137 2.36 -1.77 -10.69
C ALA A 137 1.38 -0.99 -11.59
N LYS A 138 0.08 -1.28 -11.54
CA LYS A 138 -0.95 -0.54 -12.27
C LYS A 138 -1.32 0.76 -11.56
N SER A 139 -1.81 1.73 -12.34
CA SER A 139 -2.28 3.03 -11.88
C SER A 139 -3.65 2.94 -11.19
N SER A 140 -4.41 1.87 -11.47
CA SER A 140 -5.63 1.52 -10.77
C SER A 140 -5.73 0.01 -10.60
N GLY A 141 -6.35 -0.45 -9.53
CA GLY A 141 -6.50 -1.89 -9.28
C GLY A 141 -7.13 -2.21 -7.95
N ALA A 142 -7.33 -3.51 -7.73
CA ALA A 142 -7.79 -4.07 -6.46
C ALA A 142 -7.07 -5.37 -6.15
N GLN A 143 -6.79 -5.62 -4.88
CA GLN A 143 -6.09 -6.80 -4.41
C GLN A 143 -6.67 -7.28 -3.08
N LEU A 144 -6.95 -8.58 -2.99
CA LEU A 144 -7.10 -9.26 -1.72
C LEU A 144 -5.70 -9.44 -1.12
N LEU A 145 -5.44 -8.75 -0.01
CA LEU A 145 -4.19 -8.88 0.72
C LEU A 145 -4.26 -10.16 1.56
N ASP A 146 -4.96 -10.15 2.68
CA ASP A 146 -5.03 -11.27 3.61
C ASP A 146 -6.39 -11.99 3.50
N ALA A 147 -6.37 -13.31 3.64
CA ALA A 147 -7.52 -14.18 3.73
C ALA A 147 -7.11 -15.49 4.42
N PHE A 148 -7.31 -15.56 5.73
CA PHE A 148 -6.90 -16.73 6.52
C PHE A 148 -7.92 -17.08 7.59
N LEU A 149 -7.90 -18.36 7.97
CA LEU A 149 -8.58 -18.87 9.16
C LEU A 149 -7.56 -19.05 10.28
N TYR A 150 -8.00 -18.84 11.51
CA TYR A 150 -7.20 -19.10 12.70
C TYR A 150 -7.99 -19.85 13.76
N HIS A 151 -7.29 -20.62 14.58
CA HIS A 151 -7.84 -21.26 15.77
C HIS A 151 -6.82 -21.15 16.91
N ASN A 152 -7.28 -20.62 18.04
CA ASN A 152 -6.51 -20.56 19.27
C ASN A 152 -6.88 -21.77 20.15
N TYR A 153 -5.90 -22.32 20.84
CA TYR A 153 -6.10 -23.47 21.71
C TYR A 153 -5.11 -23.39 22.88
N SER A 154 -5.28 -24.26 23.87
CA SER A 154 -4.35 -24.38 24.99
C SER A 154 -3.96 -25.84 25.21
N ILE A 155 -2.66 -26.09 25.45
CA ILE A 155 -2.15 -27.39 25.89
C ILE A 155 -1.76 -27.24 27.36
N GLY A 156 -2.60 -27.76 28.26
CA GLY A 156 -2.53 -27.37 29.68
C GLY A 156 -2.81 -25.88 29.81
N ASP A 157 -1.94 -25.16 30.51
CA ASP A 157 -2.03 -23.70 30.67
C ASP A 157 -1.27 -22.92 29.57
N LEU A 158 -0.67 -23.62 28.60
CA LEU A 158 0.17 -23.01 27.57
C LEU A 158 -0.64 -22.69 26.30
N PRO A 159 -0.67 -21.42 25.86
CA PRO A 159 -1.44 -21.02 24.69
C PRO A 159 -0.77 -21.50 23.39
N GLY A 160 -1.61 -21.78 22.39
CA GLY A 160 -1.22 -22.12 21.04
C GLY A 160 -2.18 -21.51 20.01
N SER A 161 -1.70 -21.33 18.79
CA SER A 161 -2.48 -20.80 17.68
C SER A 161 -2.04 -21.41 16.37
N VAL A 162 -3.01 -21.78 15.54
CA VAL A 162 -2.79 -22.22 14.16
C VAL A 162 -3.49 -21.29 13.19
N ARG A 163 -2.84 -20.94 12.09
CA ARG A 163 -3.38 -20.11 11.02
C ARG A 163 -3.15 -20.76 9.67
N VAL A 164 -4.15 -20.73 8.80
CA VAL A 164 -4.07 -21.28 7.45
C VAL A 164 -4.70 -20.33 6.44
N GLY A 165 -3.98 -20.08 5.36
CA GLY A 165 -4.45 -19.26 4.24
C GLY A 165 -3.44 -18.20 3.84
N LYS A 166 -3.94 -17.17 3.17
CA LYS A 166 -3.14 -16.07 2.65
C LYS A 166 -2.92 -15.05 3.76
N GLN A 167 -1.70 -14.91 4.24
CA GLN A 167 -1.40 -14.05 5.39
C GLN A 167 -0.01 -13.44 5.31
N VAL A 168 0.16 -12.33 6.02
CA VAL A 168 1.45 -11.77 6.40
C VAL A 168 1.80 -12.23 7.80
N VAL A 169 3.00 -12.79 7.97
CA VAL A 169 3.52 -13.12 9.30
C VAL A 169 4.71 -12.22 9.59
N SER A 170 4.69 -11.54 10.74
CA SER A 170 5.83 -10.76 11.24
C SER A 170 6.42 -11.44 12.47
N TRP A 171 7.67 -11.89 12.39
CA TRP A 171 8.40 -12.49 13.52
C TRP A 171 9.19 -11.43 14.27
N GLY A 172 8.78 -11.14 15.52
CA GLY A 172 9.64 -10.73 16.63
C GLY A 172 10.41 -9.41 16.60
N GLU A 173 10.85 -8.86 15.46
CA GLU A 173 11.64 -7.63 15.47
C GLU A 173 11.60 -6.90 14.11
N SER A 174 11.06 -5.69 14.15
CA SER A 174 11.26 -4.61 13.17
C SER A 174 10.77 -4.82 11.73
N THR A 175 9.74 -4.03 11.36
CA THR A 175 9.37 -3.71 9.98
C THR A 175 10.38 -2.79 9.27
N PHE A 176 11.45 -2.36 9.97
CA PHE A 176 12.47 -1.43 9.46
C PHE A 176 13.79 -2.10 9.04
N ILE A 177 14.05 -3.36 9.41
CA ILE A 177 15.31 -4.04 9.08
C ILE A 177 15.09 -5.05 7.94
N GLN A 178 15.64 -4.71 6.78
CA GLN A 178 15.40 -5.32 5.46
C GLN A 178 15.97 -6.75 5.27
N ASN A 179 16.54 -7.36 6.33
CA ASN A 179 17.31 -8.62 6.26
C ASN A 179 16.97 -9.62 7.39
N SER A 180 15.81 -9.47 8.03
CA SER A 180 15.32 -10.39 9.07
C SER A 180 14.36 -11.45 8.49
N ILE A 181 13.87 -12.38 9.32
CA ILE A 181 12.89 -13.43 8.99
C ILE A 181 11.60 -12.87 8.34
N ASN A 182 11.32 -11.57 8.49
CA ASN A 182 10.26 -10.85 7.76
C ASN A 182 10.43 -10.84 6.23
N SER A 183 11.59 -11.27 5.71
CA SER A 183 11.85 -11.47 4.27
C SER A 183 10.97 -12.54 3.61
N ILE A 184 10.20 -13.28 4.41
CA ILE A 184 9.22 -14.28 3.95
C ILE A 184 8.04 -13.62 3.20
N ASN A 185 7.73 -12.36 3.51
CA ASN A 185 6.66 -11.63 2.82
C ASN A 185 7.25 -10.83 1.65
N PRO A 186 6.86 -11.09 0.39
CA PRO A 186 7.28 -10.27 -0.74
C PRO A 186 6.81 -8.82 -0.58
N MET A 187 7.54 -7.87 -1.18
CA MET A 187 7.28 -6.43 -1.03
C MET A 187 6.68 -5.80 -2.31
N ASP A 188 5.60 -5.02 -2.16
CA ASP A 188 5.03 -4.18 -3.20
C ASP A 188 5.67 -2.78 -3.15
N VAL A 189 6.79 -2.63 -3.85
CA VAL A 189 7.56 -1.36 -3.91
C VAL A 189 6.75 -0.24 -4.57
N ALA A 190 5.80 -0.57 -5.46
CA ALA A 190 4.95 0.41 -6.10
C ALA A 190 3.96 1.01 -5.10
N ALA A 191 3.43 0.20 -4.17
CA ALA A 191 2.58 0.68 -3.08
C ALA A 191 3.28 1.74 -2.21
N PHE A 192 4.55 1.54 -1.86
CA PHE A 192 5.33 2.51 -1.06
C PHE A 192 5.61 3.85 -1.74
N ARG A 193 5.54 3.90 -3.07
CA ARG A 193 5.77 5.12 -3.85
C ARG A 193 4.50 5.94 -4.07
N ARG A 194 3.33 5.42 -3.68
CA ARG A 194 2.07 6.13 -3.75
C ARG A 194 1.95 7.11 -2.57
N PRO A 195 1.34 8.28 -2.78
CA PRO A 195 1.00 9.18 -1.69
C PRO A 195 0.21 8.47 -0.57
N GLY A 196 0.58 8.75 0.68
CA GLY A 196 -0.08 8.16 1.86
C GLY A 196 0.12 6.66 2.01
N ALA A 197 1.24 6.09 1.54
CA ALA A 197 1.53 4.67 1.65
C ALA A 197 1.57 4.18 3.11
N GLU A 198 0.82 3.14 3.42
CA GLU A 198 0.87 2.44 4.70
C GLU A 198 1.73 1.17 4.62
N ILE A 199 2.34 0.77 5.74
CA ILE A 199 3.20 -0.44 5.79
C ILE A 199 2.43 -1.70 5.35
N LYS A 200 1.17 -1.82 5.75
CA LYS A 200 0.30 -2.95 5.39
C LYS A 200 -0.04 -3.04 3.90
N GLU A 201 0.14 -1.97 3.14
CA GLU A 201 -0.07 -2.01 1.68
C GLU A 201 1.13 -2.60 0.92
N GLY A 202 2.31 -2.51 1.53
CA GLY A 202 3.58 -2.88 0.93
C GLY A 202 4.01 -4.31 1.16
N LEU A 203 3.32 -5.07 2.01
CA LEU A 203 3.56 -6.49 2.25
C LEU A 203 2.56 -7.31 1.40
N ILE A 204 3.09 -8.15 0.51
CA ILE A 204 2.29 -9.05 -0.33
C ILE A 204 2.07 -10.34 0.45
N PRO A 205 0.82 -10.71 0.76
CA PRO A 205 0.58 -11.87 1.61
C PRO A 205 0.69 -13.16 0.80
N VAL A 206 1.11 -14.24 1.44
CA VAL A 206 1.36 -15.53 0.79
C VAL A 206 0.59 -16.64 1.49
N ASN A 207 0.22 -17.66 0.72
CA ASN A 207 -0.47 -18.83 1.27
C ASN A 207 0.49 -19.63 2.16
N MET A 208 0.15 -19.76 3.44
CA MET A 208 0.96 -20.51 4.40
C MET A 208 0.10 -21.15 5.49
N LEU A 209 0.64 -22.25 6.03
CA LEU A 209 0.29 -22.76 7.35
C LEU A 209 1.27 -22.12 8.36
N TYR A 210 0.74 -21.59 9.45
CA TYR A 210 1.51 -21.02 10.56
C TYR A 210 1.04 -21.64 11.87
N LEU A 211 1.99 -21.98 12.74
CA LEU A 211 1.76 -22.55 14.06
C LEU A 211 2.59 -21.75 15.08
N SER A 212 2.00 -21.41 16.21
CA SER A 212 2.67 -20.85 17.38
C SER A 212 2.25 -21.65 18.62
N GLN A 213 3.22 -22.07 19.41
CA GLN A 213 2.99 -22.87 20.61
C GLN A 213 3.87 -22.40 21.75
N GLY A 214 3.26 -22.00 22.87
CA GLY A 214 3.96 -21.84 24.14
C GLY A 214 4.47 -23.19 24.63
N ILE A 215 5.77 -23.28 24.92
CA ILE A 215 6.42 -24.45 25.52
C ILE A 215 6.61 -24.23 27.03
N SER A 216 6.76 -22.98 27.45
CA SER A 216 6.74 -22.52 28.84
C SER A 216 6.30 -21.06 28.92
N ASP A 217 6.15 -20.52 30.13
CA ASP A 217 5.78 -19.11 30.35
C ASP A 217 6.75 -18.10 29.71
N ALA A 218 7.97 -18.53 29.37
CA ALA A 218 9.01 -17.69 28.80
C ALA A 218 9.46 -18.13 27.40
N LEU A 219 8.90 -19.21 26.85
CA LEU A 219 9.36 -19.79 25.59
C LEU A 219 8.18 -20.12 24.67
N THR A 220 8.20 -19.52 23.48
CA THR A 220 7.27 -19.84 22.39
C THR A 220 8.06 -20.36 21.20
N VAL A 221 7.56 -21.43 20.59
CA VAL A 221 8.06 -21.97 19.32
C VAL A 221 7.06 -21.63 18.24
N GLU A 222 7.57 -21.08 17.14
CA GLU A 222 6.78 -20.75 15.96
C GLU A 222 7.29 -21.53 14.75
N GLY A 223 6.38 -21.90 13.85
CA GLY A 223 6.69 -22.63 12.63
C GLY A 223 5.79 -22.18 11.50
N LEU A 224 6.33 -22.12 10.29
CA LEU A 224 5.57 -21.78 9.08
C LEU A 224 5.98 -22.66 7.91
N SER A 225 5.03 -22.90 7.02
CA SER A 225 5.25 -23.61 5.77
C SER A 225 4.40 -23.00 4.67
N HIS A 226 5.01 -22.70 3.53
CA HIS A 226 4.28 -22.24 2.35
C HIS A 226 3.43 -23.37 1.80
N ILE A 227 2.17 -23.06 1.50
CA ILE A 227 1.25 -24.00 0.88
C ILE A 227 0.89 -23.48 -0.51
N HIS A 228 0.91 -24.38 -1.50
CA HIS A 228 0.44 -24.08 -2.84
C HIS A 228 -1.02 -24.53 -2.91
N ILE A 229 -1.94 -23.57 -3.04
CA ILE A 229 -3.37 -23.79 -3.26
C ILE A 229 -3.69 -23.18 -4.63
#